data_AF-A0A6J4SVU9-F1
#
_entry.id   AF-A0A6J4SVU9-F1
#
_cell.length_a   1.000
_cell.length_b   1.000
_cell.length_c   1.000
_cell.angle_alpha   90.00
_cell.angle_beta   90.00
_cell.angle_gamma   90.00
#
_symmetry.space_group_name_H-M   'P 1'
#
loop_
_entity.id
_entity.type
_entity.pdbx_description
1 polymer ?
#
loop_
_entity_poly.entity_id
_entity_poly.type
_entity_poly.pdbx_seq_one_letter_code
_entity_poly.pdbx_strand_id
1 'polypeptide(L)'
;MRTSTLVRERDGGSRRAQCTSQRAREVPHATPILASESARTLEDLVIETWAGLRADAPAACPICDSVMEPRWSAGAGVVGGRCRQCGTEMT
;
A
#
# COMPACT_ATOMS: atom_id res chain seq x y z
N MET A 1 -21.43 -74.45 5.77
CA MET A 1 -20.93 -74.75 4.40
C MET A 1 -21.18 -73.48 3.58
N ARG A 2 -20.19 -72.64 3.28
CA ARG A 2 -19.27 -72.72 2.11
C ARG A 2 -20.09 -72.94 0.83
N THR A 3 -20.09 -72.13 -0.23
CA THR A 3 -19.03 -71.29 -0.84
C THR A 3 -19.64 -70.58 -2.07
N SER A 4 -19.14 -69.39 -2.43
CA SER A 4 -18.71 -69.00 -3.80
C SER A 4 -19.73 -68.95 -4.95
N THR A 5 -19.70 -68.08 -5.95
CA THR A 5 -19.10 -66.76 -6.25
C THR A 5 -19.73 -66.35 -7.59
N LEU A 6 -19.95 -65.05 -7.79
CA LEU A 6 -19.87 -64.30 -9.06
C LEU A 6 -20.70 -64.74 -10.28
N VAL A 7 -21.52 -63.82 -10.80
CA VAL A 7 -21.33 -63.29 -12.18
C VAL A 7 -21.65 -61.79 -12.18
N ARG A 8 -20.65 -60.99 -12.53
CA ARG A 8 -20.76 -59.58 -12.97
C ARG A 8 -20.74 -59.61 -14.50
N GLU A 9 -21.61 -58.87 -15.16
CA GLU A 9 -21.43 -58.32 -16.52
C GLU A 9 -22.42 -57.14 -16.66
N ARG A 10 -21.99 -55.87 -16.73
CA ARG A 10 -21.47 -55.14 -17.92
C ARG A 10 -22.47 -55.22 -19.09
N ASP A 11 -22.91 -54.16 -19.75
CA ASP A 11 -22.33 -52.87 -20.10
C ASP A 11 -23.47 -51.98 -20.63
N GLY A 12 -23.32 -50.65 -20.68
CA GLY A 12 -24.25 -49.81 -21.45
C GLY A 12 -24.49 -48.42 -20.91
N GLY A 13 -23.48 -47.55 -20.92
CA GLY A 13 -23.63 -46.17 -20.49
C GLY A 13 -22.63 -45.25 -21.15
N SER A 14 -22.82 -45.05 -22.44
CA SER A 14 -22.02 -44.24 -23.37
C SER A 14 -21.50 -42.92 -22.77
N ARG A 15 -20.17 -42.76 -22.83
CA ARG A 15 -19.46 -41.49 -22.60
C ARG A 15 -19.84 -40.49 -23.69
N ARG A 16 -20.66 -39.51 -23.34
CA ARG A 16 -20.78 -38.21 -24.02
C ARG A 16 -20.57 -37.15 -22.94
N ALA A 17 -19.33 -36.68 -22.82
CA ALA A 17 -18.95 -35.36 -23.33
C ALA A 17 -19.49 -34.22 -22.44
N GLN A 18 -18.59 -33.72 -21.58
CA GLN A 18 -18.46 -32.29 -21.23
C GLN A 18 -19.60 -31.71 -20.36
N CYS A 19 -19.37 -31.14 -19.19
CA CYS A 19 -18.56 -29.94 -19.01
C CYS A 19 -17.65 -30.11 -17.80
N THR A 20 -16.35 -30.20 -18.07
CA THR A 20 -15.35 -29.66 -17.16
C THR A 20 -15.77 -28.24 -16.84
N SER A 21 -16.30 -28.02 -15.64
CA SER A 21 -16.59 -26.68 -15.12
C SER A 21 -15.26 -25.98 -14.85
N GLN A 22 -14.55 -25.69 -15.95
CA GLN A 22 -13.51 -24.69 -16.05
C GLN A 22 -14.23 -23.35 -16.11
N ARG A 23 -14.67 -22.88 -14.94
CA ARG A 23 -14.45 -21.47 -14.63
C ARG A 23 -13.28 -21.44 -13.68
N ALA A 24 -12.09 -21.69 -14.24
CA ALA A 24 -10.95 -20.91 -13.83
C ALA A 24 -11.41 -19.47 -13.99
N ARG A 25 -11.81 -18.84 -12.88
CA ARG A 25 -11.86 -17.40 -12.82
C ARG A 25 -10.42 -17.01 -13.11
N GLU A 26 -10.12 -16.67 -14.35
CA GLU A 26 -9.02 -15.78 -14.64
C GLU A 26 -9.31 -14.54 -13.81
N VAL A 27 -8.73 -14.53 -12.62
CA VAL A 27 -8.49 -13.32 -11.86
C VAL A 27 -7.75 -12.46 -12.88
N PRO A 28 -8.29 -11.31 -13.28
CA PRO A 28 -7.51 -10.37 -14.09
C PRO A 28 -6.18 -10.28 -13.37
N HIS A 29 -5.09 -10.64 -14.05
CA HIS A 29 -3.76 -10.49 -13.50
C HIS A 29 -3.72 -9.06 -12.98
N ALA A 30 -3.84 -8.92 -11.66
CA ALA A 30 -3.66 -7.65 -11.01
C ALA A 30 -2.24 -7.33 -11.41
N THR A 31 -2.09 -6.38 -12.33
CA THR A 31 -0.80 -5.79 -12.60
C THR A 31 -0.26 -5.50 -11.21
N PRO A 32 0.88 -6.08 -10.79
CA PRO A 32 1.42 -5.73 -9.51
C PRO A 32 1.54 -4.22 -9.58
N ILE A 33 0.71 -3.52 -8.79
CA ILE A 33 0.95 -2.13 -8.52
C ILE A 33 2.30 -2.24 -7.83
N LEU A 34 3.38 -2.00 -8.58
CA LEU A 34 4.65 -1.65 -8.00
C LEU A 34 4.24 -0.54 -7.05
N ALA A 35 4.22 -0.84 -5.74
CA ALA A 35 3.72 0.07 -4.74
C ALA A 35 4.45 1.37 -5.01
N SER A 36 3.76 2.31 -5.66
CA SER A 36 4.33 3.54 -6.14
C SER A 36 4.69 4.23 -4.86
N GLU A 37 5.98 4.23 -4.52
CA GLU A 37 6.59 4.70 -3.27
C GLU A 37 5.51 5.15 -2.29
N SER A 38 4.97 4.18 -1.53
CA SER A 38 3.84 4.33 -0.60
C SER A 38 3.45 5.80 -0.39
N ALA A 39 2.44 6.27 -1.15
CA ALA A 39 2.10 7.69 -1.25
C ALA A 39 2.21 8.35 0.11
N ARG A 40 3.27 9.15 0.30
CA ARG A 40 3.60 9.70 1.62
C ARG A 40 2.44 10.54 2.08
N THR A 41 2.00 10.26 3.30
CA THR A 41 0.88 10.97 3.88
C THR A 41 1.32 12.40 4.20
N LEU A 42 0.35 13.30 4.33
CA LEU A 42 0.65 14.65 4.84
C LEU A 42 1.32 14.60 6.21
N GLU A 43 0.96 13.62 7.04
CA GLU A 43 1.57 13.41 8.35
C GLU A 43 3.06 13.07 8.24
N ASP A 44 3.44 12.19 7.30
CA ASP A 44 4.85 11.86 7.05
C ASP A 44 5.65 13.10 6.62
N LEU A 45 5.04 13.96 5.79
CA LEU A 45 5.65 15.23 5.38
C LEU A 45 5.82 16.16 6.59
N VAL A 46 4.79 16.31 7.43
CA VAL A 46 4.84 17.16 8.62
C VAL A 46 5.90 16.67 9.62
N ILE A 47 5.99 15.36 9.85
CA ILE A 47 6.99 14.75 10.74
C ILE A 47 8.41 15.05 10.25
N GLU A 48 8.67 14.88 8.95
CA GLU A 48 9.98 15.14 8.39
C GLU A 48 10.34 16.63 8.39
N THR A 49 9.38 17.51 8.04
CA THR A 49 9.59 18.95 8.13
C THR A 49 9.96 19.35 9.57
N TRP A 50 9.26 18.82 10.58
CA TRP A 50 9.61 19.07 11.98
C TRP A 50 10.97 18.51 12.39
N ALA A 51 11.34 17.33 11.89
CA ALA A 51 12.64 16.74 12.14
C ALA A 51 13.77 17.61 11.56
N GLY A 52 13.62 18.08 10.32
CA GLY A 52 14.56 19.00 9.67
C GLY A 52 14.73 20.30 10.45
N LEU A 53 13.62 20.95 10.82
CA LEU A 53 13.64 22.19 11.59
C LEU A 53 14.36 22.02 12.93
N ARG A 54 14.07 20.96 13.70
CA ARG A 54 14.73 20.70 14.99
C ARG A 54 16.22 20.35 14.86
N ALA A 55 16.62 19.78 13.73
CA ALA A 55 18.01 19.47 13.44
C ALA A 55 18.80 20.66 12.89
N ASP A 56 18.19 21.86 12.80
CA ASP A 56 18.75 23.03 12.10
C ASP A 56 19.16 22.69 10.64
N ALA A 57 18.39 21.81 10.01
CA ALA A 57 18.57 21.38 8.63
C ALA A 57 17.48 21.99 7.73
N PRO A 58 17.72 22.11 6.41
CA PRO A 58 16.69 22.54 5.46
C PRO A 58 15.45 21.63 5.55
N ALA A 59 14.29 22.23 5.77
CA ALA A 59 13.01 21.54 5.86
C ALA A 59 12.06 22.03 4.76
N ALA A 60 11.46 21.11 4.02
CA ALA A 60 10.51 21.44 2.95
C ALA A 60 9.14 21.78 3.52
N CYS A 61 8.44 22.73 2.90
CA CYS A 61 7.06 23.05 3.25
C CYS A 61 6.13 21.93 2.78
N PRO A 62 5.30 21.32 3.65
CA PRO A 62 4.41 20.23 3.26
C PRO A 62 3.29 20.65 2.28
N ILE A 63 3.16 21.96 1.99
CA ILE A 63 2.14 22.52 1.10
C ILE A 63 2.70 22.89 -0.28
N CYS A 64 3.89 23.49 -0.34
CA CYS A 64 4.45 24.04 -1.58
C CYS A 64 5.90 23.60 -1.87
N ASP A 65 6.44 22.69 -1.05
CA ASP A 65 7.78 22.11 -1.14
C ASP A 65 8.96 23.10 -0.98
N SER A 66 8.67 24.40 -0.89
CA SER A 66 9.69 25.44 -0.67
C SER A 66 10.29 25.33 0.74
N VAL A 67 11.56 25.70 0.89
CA VAL A 67 12.27 25.66 2.17
C VAL A 67 11.56 26.54 3.21
N MET A 68 11.40 25.99 4.42
CA MET A 68 10.85 26.70 5.57
C MET A 68 11.96 27.37 6.38
N GLU A 69 11.66 28.57 6.88
CA GLU A 69 12.52 29.29 7.82
C GLU A 69 12.16 28.89 9.26
N PRO A 70 13.12 28.43 10.08
CA PRO A 70 12.86 28.07 11.47
C PRO A 70 12.50 29.30 12.31
N ARG A 71 11.53 29.11 13.21
CA ARG A 71 11.16 30.10 14.23
C ARG A 71 11.81 29.72 15.55
N TRP A 72 12.68 30.61 16.03
CA TRP A 72 13.45 30.41 17.26
C TRP A 72 12.79 31.09 18.46
N SER A 73 12.86 30.43 19.61
CA SER A 73 12.50 30.99 20.91
C SER A 73 13.71 31.02 21.83
N ALA A 74 13.81 32.08 22.62
CA ALA A 74 14.88 32.23 23.60
C ALA A 74 14.80 31.12 24.65
N GLY A 75 15.82 30.25 24.69
CA GLY A 75 15.95 29.16 25.67
C GLY A 75 15.17 27.88 25.34
N ALA A 76 14.23 27.90 24.39
CA ALA A 76 13.47 26.70 23.99
C ALA A 76 13.93 26.10 22.64
N GLY A 77 14.76 26.81 21.87
CA GLY A 77 15.22 26.36 20.56
C GLY A 77 14.18 26.62 19.46
N VAL A 78 14.10 25.72 18.48
CA VAL A 78 13.12 25.82 17.39
C VAL A 78 11.73 25.47 17.91
N VAL A 79 10.81 26.42 17.78
CA VAL A 79 9.41 26.30 18.20
C VAL A 79 8.45 26.21 17.00
N GLY A 80 8.98 26.15 15.79
CA GLY A 80 8.17 26.18 14.59
C GLY A 80 8.94 26.54 13.34
N GLY A 81 8.20 26.77 12.27
CA GLY A 81 8.74 27.28 11.02
C GLY A 81 7.70 28.03 10.21
N ARG A 82 8.17 28.90 9.32
CA ARG A 82 7.33 29.66 8.39
C ARG A 82 7.85 29.49 6.97
N CYS A 83 6.98 29.08 6.06
CA CYS A 83 7.29 29.10 4.64
C CYS A 83 7.23 30.55 4.13
N ARG A 84 8.33 31.06 3.55
CA ARG A 84 8.36 32.41 2.97
C ARG A 84 7.60 32.51 1.64
N GLN A 85 7.33 31.38 0.99
CA GLN A 85 6.66 31.32 -0.30
C GLN A 85 5.12 31.31 -0.17
N CYS A 86 4.55 30.32 0.52
CA CYS A 86 3.09 30.20 0.67
C CYS A 86 2.55 30.75 2.00
N GLY A 87 3.42 31.15 2.93
CA GLY A 87 3.03 31.70 4.23
C GLY A 87 2.60 30.67 5.27
N THR A 88 2.60 29.38 4.96
CA THR A 88 2.26 28.30 5.91
C THR A 88 3.13 28.37 7.15
N GLU A 89 2.50 28.27 8.31
CA GLU A 89 3.14 28.20 9.62
C GLU A 89 3.00 26.81 10.22
N MET A 90 4.05 26.34 10.90
CA MET A 90 4.06 25.15 11.75
C MET A 90 4.53 25.54 13.14
N THR A 91 3.82 25.09 14.17
CA THR A 91 4.06 25.37 15.60
C THR A 91 3.81 24.14 16.45
#